data_AF-A0A8X6Q079-F1
#
_entry.id   AF-A0A8X6Q079-F1
#
_cell.length_a   1.000
_cell.length_b   1.000
_cell.length_c   1.000
_cell.angle_alpha   90.00
_cell.angle_beta   90.00
_cell.angle_gamma   90.00
#
_symmetry.space_group_name_H-M   'P 1'
#
loop_
_entity.id
_entity.type
_entity.pdbx_description
1 polymer ?
#
loop_
_entity_poly.entity_id
_entity_poly.type
_entity_poly.pdbx_seq_one_letter_code
_entity_poly.pdbx_strand_id
1 'polypeptide(L)'
;MRDRRYWTTDMSTHYHITLSPTDGHLYISDPERHQILRINSLDKVEDPESNFDVVVGSGDRCLPRDRDNCGDGKPALEARLSYPKGKLV
;
A
#
# COMPACT_ATOMS: atom_id res chain seq x y z
N MET A 1 -35.74 21.60 -6.70
CA MET A 1 -34.54 21.28 -5.89
C MET A 1 -34.66 19.84 -5.41
N ARG A 2 -34.10 18.88 -6.16
CA ARG A 2 -34.00 17.48 -5.76
C ARG A 2 -32.92 16.78 -6.60
N ASP A 3 -32.03 16.12 -5.87
CA ASP A 3 -31.14 15.03 -6.26
C ASP A 3 -30.06 15.26 -7.34
N ARG A 4 -28.92 15.80 -6.90
CA ARG A 4 -27.65 15.56 -7.60
C ARG A 4 -27.19 14.15 -7.23
N ARG A 5 -27.56 13.18 -8.07
CA ARG A 5 -26.86 11.90 -8.17
C ARG A 5 -25.37 12.19 -8.38
N TYR A 6 -24.60 12.17 -7.31
CA TYR A 6 -23.15 12.11 -7.38
C TYR A 6 -22.79 10.73 -7.90
N TRP A 7 -22.65 10.64 -9.21
CA TRP A 7 -21.82 9.61 -9.82
C TRP A 7 -20.37 10.00 -9.53
N THR A 8 -19.94 9.84 -8.28
CA THR A 8 -18.53 9.52 -8.06
C THR A 8 -18.36 8.16 -8.71
N THR A 9 -17.68 8.12 -9.85
CA THR A 9 -16.92 6.92 -10.22
C THR A 9 -16.17 6.55 -8.96
N ASP A 10 -16.65 5.53 -8.27
CA ASP A 10 -15.90 4.83 -7.24
C ASP A 10 -14.69 4.26 -7.98
N MET A 11 -13.65 5.09 -8.16
CA MET A 11 -12.33 4.68 -8.61
C MET A 11 -11.72 3.92 -7.47
N SER A 12 -12.31 2.75 -7.24
CA SER A 12 -12.07 1.85 -6.14
C SER A 12 -10.59 1.83 -5.77
N THR A 13 -10.27 2.54 -4.69
CA THR A 13 -8.95 2.50 -4.05
C THR A 13 -8.89 1.17 -3.32
N HIS A 14 -8.75 0.09 -4.10
CA HIS A 14 -8.65 -1.25 -3.58
C HIS A 14 -7.27 -1.41 -2.94
N TYR A 15 -7.15 -0.97 -1.70
CA TYR A 15 -6.13 -1.51 -0.81
C TYR A 15 -6.41 -3.00 -0.60
N HIS A 16 -5.36 -3.78 -0.43
CA HIS A 16 -5.47 -5.21 -0.14
C HIS A 16 -4.80 -5.49 1.19
N ILE A 17 -5.43 -6.34 1.99
CA ILE A 17 -4.98 -6.68 3.34
C ILE A 17 -4.63 -8.17 3.37
N THR A 18 -3.55 -8.53 4.05
CA THR A 18 -3.24 -9.91 4.40
C THR A 18 -2.75 -10.04 5.83
N LEU A 19 -2.82 -11.26 6.38
CA LEU A 19 -2.08 -11.67 7.56
C LEU A 19 -0.96 -12.61 7.15
N SER A 20 0.26 -12.29 7.59
CA SER A 20 1.42 -13.17 7.43
C SER A 20 1.31 -14.36 8.39
N PRO A 21 1.27 -15.61 7.91
CA PRO A 21 1.22 -16.78 8.77
C PRO A 21 2.54 -17.05 9.50
N THR A 22 3.63 -16.42 9.07
CA THR A 22 4.97 -16.64 9.62
C THR A 22 5.30 -15.71 10.79
N ASP A 23 4.79 -14.48 10.80
CA ASP A 23 5.08 -13.48 11.82
C ASP A 23 3.84 -12.91 12.51
N GLY A 24 2.64 -13.22 12.02
CA GLY A 24 1.36 -12.77 12.60
C GLY A 24 1.01 -11.30 12.37
N HIS A 25 1.77 -10.57 11.56
CA HIS A 25 1.49 -9.16 11.27
C HIS A 25 0.49 -9.01 10.13
N LEU A 26 -0.25 -7.91 10.19
CA LEU A 26 -1.15 -7.49 9.13
C LEU A 26 -0.41 -6.55 8.18
N TYR A 27 -0.49 -6.85 6.88
CA TYR A 27 0.11 -6.04 5.83
C TYR A 27 -0.96 -5.45 4.93
N ILE A 28 -0.76 -4.20 4.52
CA ILE A 28 -1.65 -3.44 3.65
C ILE A 28 -0.86 -3.01 2.43
N SER A 29 -1.31 -3.40 1.23
CA SER A 29 -0.82 -2.80 -0.01
C SER A 29 -1.66 -1.56 -0.30
N ASP A 30 -1.04 -0.39 -0.30
CA ASP A 30 -1.70 0.89 -0.61
C ASP A 30 -1.26 1.35 -2.01
N PRO A 31 -2.15 1.25 -3.02
CA PRO A 31 -1.81 1.65 -4.37
C PRO A 31 -1.62 3.14 -4.57
N GLU A 32 -2.23 3.98 -3.73
CA GLU A 32 -2.09 5.44 -3.82
C GLU A 32 -0.75 5.89 -3.24
N ARG A 33 -0.30 5.22 -2.17
CA ARG A 33 1.01 5.48 -1.57
C ARG A 33 2.16 4.82 -2.29
N HIS A 34 1.90 3.93 -3.26
CA HIS A 34 2.94 3.12 -3.90
C HIS A 34 3.80 2.35 -2.87
N GLN A 35 3.17 1.88 -1.79
CA GLN A 35 3.83 1.30 -0.63
C GLN A 35 3.10 0.07 -0.10
N ILE A 36 3.85 -0.78 0.60
CA ILE A 36 3.33 -1.86 1.42
C ILE A 36 3.63 -1.51 2.86
N LEU A 37 2.58 -1.49 3.68
CA LEU A 37 2.59 -1.12 5.07
C LEU A 37 2.45 -2.37 5.93
N ARG A 38 3.14 -2.41 7.07
CA ARG A 38 2.95 -3.40 8.13
C ARG A 38 2.32 -2.69 9.33
N ILE A 39 1.24 -3.23 9.86
CA ILE A 39 0.61 -2.68 11.06
C ILE A 39 1.41 -3.06 12.30
N ASN A 40 1.64 -2.08 13.18
CA ASN A 40 2.50 -2.26 14.36
C ASN A 40 1.76 -2.94 15.51
N SER A 41 0.49 -2.59 15.74
CA SER A 41 -0.35 -3.23 16.75
C SER A 41 -1.79 -3.42 16.25
N LEU A 42 -2.40 -4.56 16.59
CA LEU A 42 -3.83 -4.83 16.34
C LEU A 42 -4.72 -4.42 17.52
N ASP A 43 -4.11 -4.05 18.65
CA ASP A 43 -4.81 -3.57 19.83
C ASP A 43 -5.17 -2.08 19.71
N LYS A 44 -5.88 -1.56 20.71
CA LYS A 44 -6.19 -0.13 20.78
C LYS A 44 -4.90 0.68 20.94
N VAL A 45 -4.64 1.54 19.98
CA VAL A 45 -3.53 2.52 19.97
C VAL A 45 -4.06 3.94 20.21
N GLU A 46 -3.18 4.84 20.66
CA GLU A 46 -3.51 6.25 20.90
C GLU A 46 -3.75 7.00 19.57
N ASP A 47 -2.90 6.75 18.58
CA ASP A 47 -3.02 7.31 17.22
C ASP A 47 -3.00 6.19 16.16
N PRO A 48 -4.16 5.86 15.58
CA PRO A 48 -4.25 4.88 14.49
C PRO A 48 -3.55 5.32 13.20
N GLU A 49 -3.35 6.63 12.96
CA GLU A 49 -2.76 7.14 11.72
C GLU A 49 -1.24 6.91 11.65
N SER A 50 -0.58 6.65 12.77
CA SER A 50 0.85 6.33 12.85
C SER A 50 1.14 4.86 13.17
N ASN A 51 0.11 4.01 13.24
CA ASN A 51 0.23 2.60 13.61
C ASN A 51 0.68 1.69 12.45
N PHE A 52 1.65 2.13 11.65
CA PHE A 52 2.20 1.34 10.58
C PHE A 52 3.66 1.69 10.28
N ASP A 53 4.38 0.71 9.74
CA ASP A 53 5.70 0.89 9.17
C ASP A 53 5.65 0.61 7.66
N VAL A 54 6.39 1.40 6.88
CA VAL A 54 6.62 1.08 5.46
C VAL A 54 7.64 -0.05 5.39
N VAL A 55 7.28 -1.15 4.72
CA VAL A 55 8.16 -2.32 4.56
C VAL A 55 8.66 -2.48 3.13
N VAL A 56 7.91 -1.96 2.15
CA VAL A 56 8.29 -1.95 0.73
C VAL A 56 7.78 -0.68 0.10
N GLY A 57 8.56 -0.09 -0.79
CA GLY A 57 8.15 1.08 -1.58
C GLY A 57 8.75 2.39 -1.06
N SER A 58 9.35 3.15 -1.96
CA SER A 58 9.87 4.49 -1.67
C SER A 58 8.79 5.55 -1.57
N GLY A 59 7.57 5.24 -2.02
CA GLY A 59 6.48 6.20 -2.22
C GLY A 59 6.39 6.73 -3.65
N ASP A 60 7.44 6.53 -4.46
CA ASP A 60 7.44 6.95 -5.86
C ASP A 60 6.79 5.89 -6.76
N ARG A 61 6.00 6.39 -7.71
CA ARG A 61 5.42 5.56 -8.76
C ARG A 61 6.50 5.05 -9.70
N CYS A 62 6.55 3.74 -9.93
CA CYS A 62 7.36 3.23 -11.03
C CYS A 62 6.70 3.49 -12.39
N LEU A 63 7.50 3.97 -13.35
CA LEU A 63 7.08 4.25 -14.71
C LEU A 63 7.47 3.10 -15.65
N PRO A 64 6.71 2.85 -16.73
CA PRO A 64 7.13 1.90 -17.75
C PRO A 64 8.51 2.27 -18.31
N ARG A 65 9.38 1.26 -18.49
CA ARG A 65 10.76 1.41 -18.99
C ARG A 65 11.66 2.26 -18.08
N ASP A 66 11.39 2.21 -16.77
CA ASP A 66 12.30 2.75 -15.77
C ASP A 66 13.71 2.19 -15.93
N ARG A 67 14.73 3.06 -15.92
CA ARG A 67 16.12 2.69 -16.22
C ARG A 67 16.77 1.85 -15.12
N ASP A 68 16.26 1.98 -13.89
CA ASP A 68 16.78 1.27 -12.72
C ASP A 68 15.92 0.05 -12.37
N ASN A 69 15.08 -0.41 -13.31
CA ASN A 69 14.14 -1.50 -13.11
C ASN A 69 13.32 -1.33 -11.82
N CYS A 70 12.78 -0.14 -11.58
CA CYS A 70 12.01 0.17 -10.37
C CYS A 70 12.78 -0.03 -9.04
N GLY A 71 14.11 -0.13 -9.06
CA GLY A 71 14.90 -0.43 -7.85
C GLY A 71 15.05 -1.93 -7.55
N ASP A 72 14.76 -2.81 -8.51
CA ASP A 72 15.00 -4.25 -8.37
C ASP A 72 16.48 -4.55 -8.05
N GLY A 73 16.70 -5.46 -7.09
CA GLY A 73 18.04 -5.83 -6.61
C GLY A 73 18.64 -4.90 -5.55
N LYS A 74 17.93 -3.82 -5.17
CA LYS A 74 18.26 -2.93 -4.05
C LYS A 74 17.37 -3.22 -2.83
N PRO A 75 17.58 -2.55 -1.68
CA PRO A 75 16.68 -2.69 -0.54
C PRO A 75 15.21 -2.42 -0.92
N ALA A 76 14.29 -3.20 -0.36
CA ALA A 76 12.86 -3.12 -0.69
C ALA A 76 12.23 -1.74 -0.42
N LEU A 77 12.78 -0.98 0.53
CA LEU A 77 12.37 0.40 0.83
C LEU A 77 12.72 1.40 -0.28
N GLU A 78 13.71 1.08 -1.12
CA GLU A 78 14.10 1.90 -2.27
C GLU A 78 13.35 1.52 -3.55
N ALA A 79 12.58 0.43 -3.52
CA ALA A 79 11.82 -0.02 -4.68
C ALA A 79 10.68 0.96 -5.00
N ARG A 80 10.37 1.14 -6.27
CA ARG A 80 9.24 1.95 -6.75
C ARG A 80 8.13 1.02 -7.20
N LEU A 81 6.90 1.24 -6.74
CA LEU A 81 5.77 0.37 -7.07
C LEU A 81 4.88 1.03 -8.11
N SER A 82 4.55 0.33 -9.20
CA SER A 82 3.67 0.90 -10.25
C SER A 82 2.23 1.04 -9.78
N TYR A 83 1.66 -0.07 -9.30
CA TYR A 83 0.32 -0.14 -8.72
C TYR A 83 0.22 -1.49 -7.98
N PRO A 84 0.58 -1.56 -6.69
CA PRO A 84 0.57 -2.82 -5.95
C PRO A 84 -0.87 -3.31 -5.75
N LYS A 85 -1.35 -4.23 -6.60
CA LYS A 85 -2.59 -4.99 -6.40
C LYS A 85 -2.26 -6.40 -5.96
N GLY A 86 -2.82 -6.79 -4.82
CA GLY A 86 -3.12 -8.19 -4.54
C GLY A 86 -2.10 -8.98 -3.71
N LYS A 87 -2.49 -10.23 -3.50
CA LYS A 87 -2.10 -11.19 -2.47
C LYS A 87 -0.65 -11.10 -1.98
N LEU A 88 -0.52 -10.59 -0.77
CA LEU A 88 0.57 -10.90 0.14
C LEU A 88 0.23 -12.27 0.78
N VAL A 89 1.18 -13.21 0.77
CA VAL A 89 1.01 -14.59 1.27
C VAL A 89 1.61 -14.71 2.66
#